data_AF-A0A8H4WWS7-F1
#
_entry.id   AF-A0A8H4WWS7-F1
#
_cell.length_a   1.000
_cell.length_b   1.000
_cell.length_c   1.000
_cell.angle_alpha   90.00
_cell.angle_beta   90.00
_cell.angle_gamma   90.00
#
_symmetry.space_group_name_H-M   'P 1'
#
loop_
_entity.id
_entity.type
_entity.pdbx_description
1 polymer ?
#
loop_
_entity_poly.entity_id
_entity_poly.type
_entity_poly.pdbx_seq_one_letter_code
_entity_poly.pdbx_strand_id
1 'polypeptide(L)'
;MNDPGIMHPVEELFLDISIHEVLTQTMVTFVEPWKSMYIDSIREQRYGDAIWARYCIEGGVENGVIIGQGPNLDITVLDQIREDAVEAKTNEPGLYAEALELYRKASSTDGHPEVIHIIFETDRMETQDSGCRE
;
A
#
# COMPACT_ATOMS: atom_id res chain seq x y z
N MET A 1 10.12 -0.56 31.18
CA MET A 1 9.93 0.84 30.76
C MET A 1 9.30 0.73 29.39
N ASN A 2 8.03 1.12 29.28
CA ASN A 2 7.32 1.02 28.01
C ASN A 2 7.53 2.36 27.31
N ASP A 3 8.21 2.33 26.16
CA ASP A 3 8.39 3.51 25.35
C ASP A 3 7.05 3.86 24.67
N PRO A 4 6.52 5.09 24.82
CA PRO A 4 5.24 5.47 24.25
C PRO A 4 5.35 5.94 22.78
N GLY A 5 6.50 5.75 22.12
CA GLY A 5 6.79 6.25 20.77
C GLY A 5 6.52 5.30 19.60
N ILE A 6 6.14 4.03 19.83
CA ILE A 6 5.83 3.07 18.75
C ILE A 6 4.31 2.88 18.59
N MET A 7 3.77 3.54 17.58
CA MET A 7 2.34 3.64 17.24
C MET A 7 2.22 3.53 15.71
N HIS A 8 1.72 2.44 15.12
CA HIS A 8 1.07 1.24 15.67
C HIS A 8 1.23 0.04 14.68
N PRO A 9 0.86 -1.22 15.02
CA PRO A 9 1.05 -2.40 14.14
C PRO A 9 0.16 -2.42 12.87
N VAL A 10 -0.26 -1.26 12.39
CA VAL A 10 -1.10 -1.05 11.20
C VAL A 10 -0.28 -0.49 10.04
N GLU A 11 1.00 -0.20 10.26
CA GLU A 11 1.95 0.15 9.18
C GLU A 11 2.23 -1.07 8.28
N GLU A 12 2.21 -2.29 8.81
CA GLU A 12 2.90 -3.46 8.22
C GLU A 12 2.31 -4.05 6.92
N LEU A 13 1.11 -3.66 6.46
CA LEU A 13 0.44 -4.34 5.33
C LEU A 13 0.71 -3.73 3.93
N PHE A 14 0.56 -2.41 3.78
CA PHE A 14 0.87 -1.69 2.52
C PHE A 14 1.86 -0.52 2.74
N LEU A 15 2.27 -0.28 3.99
CA LEU A 15 3.20 0.78 4.40
C LEU A 15 4.34 0.17 5.25
N ASP A 16 4.78 -1.03 4.83
CA ASP A 16 5.74 -1.92 5.50
C ASP A 16 7.09 -1.27 5.82
N ILE A 17 7.46 -0.20 5.11
CA ILE A 17 8.71 0.53 5.31
C ILE A 17 8.49 1.74 6.23
N SER A 18 8.93 1.66 7.48
CA SER A 18 8.89 2.81 8.38
C SER A 18 9.64 4.05 7.82
N ILE A 19 9.19 5.26 8.17
CA ILE A 19 9.90 6.52 7.81
C ILE A 19 11.38 6.48 8.27
N HIS A 20 11.67 5.82 9.39
CA HIS A 20 13.05 5.67 9.87
C HIS A 20 13.88 4.82 8.91
N GLU A 21 13.31 3.72 8.40
CA GLU A 21 13.96 2.87 7.40
C GLU A 21 14.22 3.65 6.11
N VAL A 22 13.21 4.33 5.54
CA VAL A 22 13.40 5.17 4.33
C VAL A 22 14.52 6.22 4.49
N LEU A 23 14.71 6.75 5.70
CA LEU A 23 15.76 7.74 6.00
C LEU A 23 17.14 7.14 6.27
N THR A 24 17.24 5.90 6.75
CA THR A 24 18.49 5.28 7.22
C THR A 24 19.02 4.15 6.35
N GLN A 25 18.16 3.52 5.56
CA GLN A 25 18.50 2.33 4.78
C GLN A 25 19.38 2.74 3.58
N THR A 26 20.59 2.20 3.56
CA THR A 26 21.60 2.43 2.52
C THR A 26 21.80 1.26 1.58
N MET A 27 21.06 0.15 1.78
CA MET A 27 21.15 -1.07 0.97
C MET A 27 20.15 -1.09 -0.20
N VAL A 28 19.02 -0.41 -0.06
CA VAL A 28 18.00 -0.25 -1.11
C VAL A 28 18.11 1.16 -1.68
N THR A 29 18.02 1.30 -3.00
CA THR A 29 18.06 2.62 -3.66
C THR A 29 16.66 3.18 -3.78
N PHE A 30 16.21 3.89 -2.75
CA PHE A 30 14.97 4.66 -2.81
C PHE A 30 15.15 5.91 -3.67
N VAL A 31 14.32 6.06 -4.70
CA VAL A 31 14.43 7.14 -5.69
C VAL A 31 13.51 8.32 -5.37
N GLU A 32 13.94 9.52 -5.77
CA GLU A 32 13.12 10.73 -5.74
C GLU A 32 12.29 10.86 -7.03
N PRO A 33 11.08 11.45 -7.00
CA PRO A 33 10.45 12.14 -5.87
C PRO A 33 9.71 11.21 -4.90
N TRP A 34 9.59 9.91 -5.23
CA TRP A 34 8.76 8.96 -4.51
C TRP A 34 9.14 8.81 -3.04
N LYS A 35 10.44 8.82 -2.72
CA LYS A 35 10.94 8.84 -1.34
C LYS A 35 10.43 10.03 -0.52
N SER A 36 10.55 11.26 -1.03
CA SER A 36 10.02 12.44 -0.35
C SER A 36 8.49 12.38 -0.23
N MET A 37 7.81 12.01 -1.32
CA MET A 37 6.34 11.87 -1.35
C MET A 37 5.84 10.85 -0.32
N TYR A 38 6.51 9.72 -0.16
CA TYR A 38 6.16 8.69 0.82
C TYR A 38 6.14 9.24 2.25
N ILE A 39 7.25 9.88 2.66
CA ILE A 39 7.42 10.42 4.02
C ILE A 39 6.40 11.51 4.32
N ASP A 40 6.20 12.45 3.38
CA ASP A 40 5.29 13.58 3.58
C ASP A 40 3.82 13.14 3.56
N SER A 41 3.45 12.18 2.69
CA SER A 41 2.08 11.68 2.60
C SER A 41 1.65 10.90 3.84
N ILE A 42 2.54 10.10 4.46
CA ILE A 42 2.28 9.48 5.76
C ILE A 42 2.01 10.53 6.85
N ARG A 43 2.86 11.57 6.91
CA ARG A 43 2.73 12.66 7.90
C ARG A 43 1.45 13.47 7.73
N GLU A 44 1.01 13.65 6.49
CA GLU A 44 -0.22 14.37 6.13
C GLU A 44 -1.47 13.48 6.14
N GLN A 45 -1.35 12.20 6.50
CA GLN A 45 -2.44 11.21 6.49
C GLN A 45 -3.08 11.05 5.09
N ARG A 46 -2.28 11.25 4.04
CA ARG A 46 -2.60 10.93 2.64
C ARG A 46 -2.14 9.49 2.35
N TYR A 47 -2.90 8.52 2.85
CA TYR A 47 -2.51 7.11 2.79
C TYR A 47 -2.52 6.53 1.37
N GLY A 48 -3.36 7.02 0.46
CA GLY A 48 -3.36 6.62 -0.95
C GLY A 48 -2.08 7.05 -1.66
N ASP A 49 -1.70 8.33 -1.51
CA ASP A 49 -0.41 8.85 -1.97
C ASP A 49 0.79 8.11 -1.35
N ALA A 50 0.72 7.73 -0.07
CA ALA A 50 1.77 6.98 0.60
C ALA A 50 1.91 5.56 0.03
N ILE A 51 0.81 4.83 -0.13
CA ILE A 51 0.83 3.48 -0.73
C ILE A 51 1.31 3.58 -2.18
N TRP A 52 0.79 4.52 -2.98
CA TRP A 52 1.28 4.74 -4.35
C TRP A 52 2.79 4.97 -4.39
N ALA A 53 3.31 5.85 -3.52
CA ALA A 53 4.73 6.12 -3.42
C ALA A 53 5.54 4.87 -3.01
N ARG A 54 5.01 3.99 -2.14
CA ARG A 54 5.67 2.72 -1.73
C ARG A 54 5.95 1.78 -2.91
N TYR A 55 5.00 1.64 -3.83
CA TYR A 55 5.20 0.80 -5.03
C TYR A 55 6.12 1.47 -6.06
N CYS A 56 6.23 2.80 -6.05
CA CYS A 56 7.10 3.55 -6.95
C CYS A 56 8.52 3.79 -6.40
N ILE A 57 8.76 3.63 -5.09
CA ILE A 57 9.97 4.08 -4.40
C ILE A 57 11.26 3.39 -4.86
N GLU A 58 11.15 2.18 -5.42
CA GLU A 58 12.29 1.39 -5.92
C GLU A 58 12.66 1.73 -7.37
N GLY A 59 11.91 2.64 -8.03
CA GLY A 59 12.27 3.21 -9.33
C GLY A 59 11.96 2.34 -10.55
N GLY A 60 11.32 1.19 -10.36
CA GLY A 60 10.86 0.30 -11.43
C GLY A 60 9.48 0.66 -12.00
N VAL A 61 9.05 1.93 -11.97
CA VAL A 61 7.71 2.36 -12.41
C VAL A 61 7.78 3.51 -13.41
N GLU A 62 7.19 3.32 -14.59
CA GLU A 62 7.02 4.37 -15.61
C GLU A 62 5.53 4.55 -15.93
N ASN A 63 5.01 5.78 -15.83
CA ASN A 63 3.58 6.10 -16.07
C ASN A 63 2.57 5.23 -15.29
N GLY A 64 2.93 4.75 -14.10
CA GLY A 64 2.09 3.87 -13.28
C GLY A 64 2.12 2.38 -13.70
N VAL A 65 3.01 2.00 -14.62
CA VAL A 65 3.28 0.61 -15.02
C VAL A 65 4.60 0.16 -14.40
N ILE A 66 4.61 -1.04 -13.81
CA ILE A 66 5.81 -1.65 -13.22
C ILE A 66 6.64 -2.26 -14.35
N ILE A 67 7.83 -1.71 -14.59
CA ILE A 67 8.73 -2.08 -15.69
C ILE A 67 9.72 -3.13 -15.23
N GLY A 68 9.81 -4.24 -15.97
CA GLY A 68 10.84 -5.27 -15.78
C GLY A 68 10.42 -6.53 -15.01
N GLN A 69 9.16 -6.65 -14.59
CA GLN A 69 8.65 -7.89 -13.99
C GLN A 69 8.24 -8.92 -15.06
N GLY A 70 9.19 -9.78 -15.41
CA GLY A 70 8.92 -11.02 -16.14
C GLY A 70 8.63 -10.86 -17.65
N PRO A 71 8.26 -11.97 -18.33
CA PRO A 71 8.21 -12.01 -19.79
C PRO A 71 6.90 -11.51 -20.43
N ASN A 72 5.81 -11.31 -19.66
CA ASN A 72 4.52 -10.79 -20.15
C ASN A 72 3.66 -10.26 -18.99
N LEU A 73 3.68 -8.95 -18.74
CA LEU A 73 2.51 -8.05 -18.71
C LEU A 73 2.97 -6.64 -18.32
N ASP A 74 2.34 -5.62 -18.89
CA ASP A 74 2.40 -4.26 -18.37
C ASP A 74 1.52 -4.16 -17.11
N ILE A 75 1.98 -4.73 -15.99
CA ILE A 75 1.25 -4.70 -14.72
C ILE A 75 1.22 -3.26 -14.20
N THR A 76 0.02 -2.71 -13.99
CA THR A 76 -0.10 -1.39 -13.37
C THR A 76 0.11 -1.48 -11.87
N VAL A 77 0.60 -0.39 -11.26
CA VAL A 77 0.71 -0.27 -9.80
C VAL A 77 -0.64 -0.53 -9.11
N LEU A 78 -1.76 -0.13 -9.73
CA LEU A 78 -3.11 -0.36 -9.23
C LEU A 78 -3.53 -1.85 -9.29
N ASP A 79 -3.09 -2.58 -10.31
CA ASP A 79 -3.37 -4.02 -10.42
C ASP A 79 -2.52 -4.80 -9.41
N GLN A 80 -1.25 -4.46 -9.22
CA GLN A 80 -0.42 -5.06 -8.15
C GLN A 80 -1.02 -4.80 -6.77
N ILE A 81 -1.41 -3.55 -6.46
CA ILE A 81 -2.09 -3.22 -5.20
C ILE A 81 -3.38 -4.03 -5.02
N ARG A 82 -4.12 -4.32 -6.11
CA ARG A 82 -5.32 -5.16 -6.03
C ARG A 82 -4.98 -6.61 -5.73
N GLU A 83 -3.98 -7.18 -6.38
CA GLU A 83 -3.52 -8.57 -6.14
C GLU A 83 -3.03 -8.73 -4.70
N ASP A 84 -2.15 -7.83 -4.25
CA ASP A 84 -1.64 -7.79 -2.88
C ASP A 84 -2.77 -7.60 -1.86
N ALA A 85 -3.80 -6.80 -2.17
CA ALA A 85 -4.98 -6.65 -1.32
C ALA A 85 -5.81 -7.94 -1.20
N VAL A 86 -5.95 -8.71 -2.29
CA VAL A 86 -6.65 -10.01 -2.26
C VAL A 86 -5.85 -11.03 -1.46
N GLU A 87 -4.53 -11.06 -1.63
CA GLU A 87 -3.64 -11.94 -0.87
C GLU A 87 -3.65 -11.58 0.63
N ALA A 88 -3.44 -10.31 0.96
CA ALA A 88 -3.43 -9.80 2.34
C ALA A 88 -4.75 -10.06 3.06
N LYS A 89 -5.90 -9.91 2.39
CA LYS A 89 -7.21 -10.24 2.95
C LYS A 89 -7.37 -11.74 3.23
N THR A 90 -6.80 -12.59 2.37
CA THR A 90 -6.89 -14.05 2.48
C THR A 90 -5.96 -14.60 3.57
N ASN A 91 -4.72 -14.11 3.63
CA ASN A 91 -3.68 -14.60 4.52
C ASN A 91 -3.74 -13.91 5.90
N GLU A 92 -4.01 -12.61 5.95
CA GLU A 92 -3.90 -11.75 7.13
C GLU A 92 -5.14 -10.85 7.35
N PRO A 93 -6.37 -11.42 7.37
CA PRO A 93 -7.63 -10.64 7.44
C PRO A 93 -7.74 -9.71 8.66
N GLY A 94 -7.02 -10.00 9.75
CA GLY A 94 -6.95 -9.11 10.92
C GLY A 94 -6.22 -7.80 10.61
N LEU A 95 -4.99 -7.88 10.08
CA LEU A 95 -4.20 -6.72 9.68
C LEU A 95 -4.88 -5.96 8.54
N TYR A 96 -5.53 -6.68 7.62
CA TYR A 96 -6.34 -6.09 6.56
C TYR A 96 -7.49 -5.23 7.10
N ALA A 97 -8.23 -5.74 8.10
CA ALA A 97 -9.29 -4.97 8.75
C ALA A 97 -8.77 -3.74 9.50
N GLU A 98 -7.63 -3.85 10.18
CA GLU A 98 -6.98 -2.71 10.85
C GLU A 98 -6.52 -1.64 9.85
N ALA A 99 -5.94 -2.05 8.71
CA ALA A 99 -5.54 -1.16 7.63
C ALA A 99 -6.73 -0.39 7.04
N LEU A 100 -7.87 -1.05 6.82
CA LEU A 100 -9.12 -0.38 6.42
C LEU A 100 -9.59 0.66 7.45
N GLU A 101 -9.47 0.38 8.75
CA GLU A 101 -9.84 1.34 9.82
C GLU A 101 -8.89 2.55 9.88
N LEU A 102 -7.63 2.38 9.50
CA LEU A 102 -6.65 3.47 9.35
C LEU A 102 -6.96 4.31 8.11
N TYR A 103 -7.10 3.67 6.94
CA TYR A 103 -7.32 4.35 5.66
C TYR A 103 -8.69 5.04 5.58
N ARG A 104 -9.68 4.61 6.37
CA ARG A 104 -10.95 5.35 6.56
C ARG A 104 -10.74 6.79 7.10
N LYS A 105 -9.59 7.07 7.70
CA LYS A 105 -9.21 8.40 8.24
C LYS A 105 -8.34 9.20 7.26
N ALA A 106 -8.15 8.73 6.02
CA ALA A 106 -7.36 9.44 5.02
C ALA A 106 -7.88 10.87 4.81
N SER A 107 -6.94 11.80 4.61
CA SER A 107 -7.28 13.19 4.32
C SER A 107 -8.05 13.31 3.01
N SER A 108 -9.03 14.22 2.94
CA SER A 108 -9.69 14.58 1.68
C SER A 108 -8.78 15.30 0.67
N THR A 109 -7.51 15.50 1.02
CA THR A 109 -6.46 16.05 0.15
C THR A 109 -5.55 14.98 -0.46
N ASP A 110 -5.89 13.70 -0.28
CA ASP A 110 -5.20 12.58 -0.92
C ASP A 110 -5.29 12.69 -2.45
N GLY A 111 -4.15 12.54 -3.12
CA GLY A 111 -4.00 12.61 -4.57
C GLY A 111 -4.30 11.31 -5.30
N HIS A 112 -4.28 10.16 -4.61
CA HIS A 112 -4.56 8.84 -5.17
C HIS A 112 -5.68 8.11 -4.38
N PRO A 113 -6.89 8.70 -4.26
CA PRO A 113 -8.01 8.06 -3.59
C PRO A 113 -8.40 6.72 -4.24
N GLU A 114 -8.12 6.51 -5.53
CA GLU A 114 -8.32 5.25 -6.24
C GLU A 114 -7.58 4.07 -5.60
N VAL A 115 -6.41 4.29 -4.99
CA VAL A 115 -5.64 3.25 -4.29
C VAL A 115 -6.41 2.77 -3.07
N ILE A 116 -6.91 3.70 -2.26
CA ILE A 116 -7.74 3.38 -1.09
C ILE A 116 -9.05 2.72 -1.55
N HIS A 117 -9.67 3.23 -2.61
CA HIS A 117 -10.90 2.65 -3.17
C HIS A 117 -10.72 1.19 -3.58
N ILE A 118 -9.63 0.82 -4.26
CA ILE A 118 -9.36 -0.58 -4.66
C ILE A 118 -9.29 -1.50 -3.45
N ILE A 119 -8.58 -1.10 -2.38
CA ILE A 119 -8.48 -1.89 -1.14
C ILE A 119 -9.86 -2.06 -0.49
N PHE A 120 -10.66 -0.98 -0.43
CA PHE A 120 -12.04 -1.05 0.07
C PHE A 120 -13.02 -1.81 -0.86
N GLU A 121 -12.74 -1.92 -2.15
CA GLU A 121 -13.54 -2.73 -3.09
C GLU A 121 -13.21 -4.23 -2.92
N THR A 122 -11.93 -4.59 -2.79
CA THR A 122 -11.48 -5.96 -2.46
C THR A 122 -12.07 -6.46 -1.13
N ASP A 123 -12.26 -5.58 -0.15
CA ASP A 123 -13.01 -5.90 1.08
C ASP A 123 -14.47 -6.31 0.77
N ARG A 124 -15.12 -5.57 -0.12
CA ARG A 124 -16.55 -5.74 -0.43
C ARG A 124 -16.85 -6.85 -1.44
N MET A 125 -15.86 -7.34 -2.19
CA MET A 125 -16.08 -8.33 -3.25
C MET A 125 -16.36 -9.77 -2.75
N GLU A 126 -16.25 -10.05 -1.46
CA GLU A 126 -16.62 -11.35 -0.86
C GLU A 126 -18.13 -11.51 -0.62
N THR A 127 -18.92 -11.50 -1.70
CA THR A 127 -20.26 -12.12 -1.67
C THR A 127 -20.61 -12.94 -2.91
N GLN A 128 -19.73 -13.03 -3.92
CA GLN A 128 -19.98 -13.77 -5.16
C GLN A 128 -18.73 -14.41 -5.79
N ASP A 129 -18.04 -15.32 -5.09
CA ASP A 129 -17.66 -16.63 -5.68
C ASP A 129 -17.27 -17.69 -4.62
N SER A 130 -18.23 -18.49 -4.20
CA SER A 130 -18.06 -19.84 -3.59
C SER A 130 -19.42 -20.54 -3.54
N GLY A 131 -20.18 -20.38 -4.63
CA GLY A 131 -21.52 -20.95 -4.79
C GLY A 131 -21.52 -22.03 -5.86
N CYS A 132 -21.50 -23.29 -5.42
CA CYS A 132 -21.73 -24.51 -6.20
C CYS A 132 -20.63 -24.95 -7.20
N ARG A 133 -19.94 -26.04 -6.86
CA ARG A 133 -20.29 -27.36 -7.44
C ARG A 133 -19.85 -28.51 -6.52
N GLU A 134 -20.79 -29.15 -5.83
CA GLU A 134 -21.29 -30.54 -6.08
C GLU A 134 -20.23 -31.63 -5.87
#